data_AF-A0A5N7SEL7-F1
#
_entry.id   AF-A0A5N7SEL7-F1
#
_cell.length_a   1.000
_cell.length_b   1.000
_cell.length_c   1.000
_cell.angle_alpha   90.00
_cell.angle_beta   90.00
_cell.angle_gamma   90.00
#
_symmetry.space_group_name_H-M   'P 1'
#
loop_
_entity.id
_entity.type
_entity.pdbx_description
1 polymer ?
#
loop_
_entity_poly.entity_id
_entity_poly.type
_entity_poly.pdbx_seq_one_letter_code
_entity_poly.pdbx_strand_id
1 'polypeptide(L)' 'TLAHTLVGCLSVPGSITLEHPSGALEVGLSRSSGDSPVIASVVRTARRLFEGRVYATSPAPAAASATQARQWTSAA' A
#
# COMPACT_ATOMS: atom_id res chain seq x y z
N THR A 1 15.94 -10.71 -6.58
CA THR A 1 15.87 -9.60 -5.61
C THR A 1 16.44 -10.08 -4.28
N LEU A 2 16.76 -9.19 -3.34
CA LEU A 2 17.25 -9.62 -2.00
C LEU A 2 16.24 -10.53 -1.27
N ALA A 3 14.94 -10.21 -1.36
CA ALA A 3 13.89 -11.08 -0.80
C ALA A 3 14.02 -12.53 -1.31
N HIS A 4 14.20 -12.71 -2.62
CA HIS A 4 14.40 -14.04 -3.22
C HIS A 4 15.66 -14.76 -2.70
N THR A 5 16.74 -14.02 -2.45
CA THR A 5 17.96 -14.61 -1.86
C THR A 5 17.74 -15.05 -0.42
N LEU A 6 16.92 -14.33 0.35
CA LEU A 6 16.66 -14.62 1.76
C LEU A 6 15.68 -15.77 1.97
N VAL A 7 14.63 -15.87 1.15
CA VAL A 7 13.55 -16.86 1.36
C VAL A 7 13.44 -17.93 0.25
N GLY A 8 14.20 -17.78 -0.84
CA GLY A 8 14.26 -18.74 -1.94
C GLY A 8 13.14 -18.64 -2.98
N CYS A 9 12.94 -19.73 -3.71
CA CYS A 9 11.89 -19.90 -4.71
C CYS A 9 10.58 -20.35 -4.05
N LEU A 10 9.48 -19.67 -4.36
CA LEU A 10 8.13 -20.13 -4.04
C LEU A 10 7.42 -20.54 -5.32
N SER A 11 6.85 -21.74 -5.36
CA SER A 11 5.99 -22.16 -6.47
C SER A 11 4.62 -21.47 -6.38
N VAL A 12 4.07 -21.07 -7.52
CA VAL A 12 2.72 -20.50 -7.63
C VAL A 12 1.77 -21.58 -8.18
N PRO A 13 0.57 -21.79 -7.60
CA PRO A 13 -0.05 -21.03 -6.52
C PRO A 13 0.56 -21.33 -5.13
N GLY A 14 0.57 -20.33 -4.25
CA GLY A 14 1.08 -20.44 -2.89
C GLY A 14 0.79 -19.19 -2.06
N SER A 15 1.21 -19.15 -0.79
CA SER A 15 1.14 -17.95 0.04
C SER A 15 2.50 -17.57 0.62
N ILE A 16 2.68 -16.27 0.88
CA ILE A 16 3.85 -15.69 1.54
C ILE A 16 3.38 -14.98 2.82
N THR A 17 4.04 -15.26 3.94
CA THR A 17 3.82 -14.53 5.19
C THR A 17 4.87 -13.44 5.35
N LEU A 18 4.43 -12.20 5.50
CA LEU A 18 5.28 -11.05 5.79
C LEU A 18 5.17 -10.72 7.28
N GLU A 19 6.14 -11.15 8.08
CA GLU A 19 6.25 -10.76 9.48
C GLU A 19 6.62 -9.27 9.58
N HIS A 20 5.92 -8.55 10.45
CA HIS A 20 6.12 -7.13 10.70
C HIS A 20 5.93 -6.84 12.19
N PRO A 21 6.39 -5.69 12.72
CA PRO A 21 6.34 -5.43 14.17
C PRO A 21 4.94 -5.61 14.80
N SER A 22 3.88 -5.35 14.04
CA SER A 22 2.49 -5.50 14.50
C SER A 22 1.87 -6.89 14.26
N GLY A 23 2.65 -7.93 13.94
CA GLY A 23 2.15 -9.28 13.62
C GLY A 23 2.60 -9.80 12.25
N ALA A 24 1.68 -10.36 11.47
CA ALA A 24 1.99 -10.92 10.15
C ALA A 24 0.90 -10.61 9.12
N LEU A 25 1.31 -10.44 7.85
CA LEU A 25 0.43 -10.25 6.71
C LEU A 25 0.58 -11.41 5.72
N GLU A 26 -0.50 -12.14 5.48
CA GLU A 26 -0.52 -13.20 4.46
C GLU A 26 -0.84 -12.61 3.07
N VAL A 27 -0.03 -13.00 2.08
CA VAL A 27 -0.18 -12.63 0.68
C VAL A 27 -0.36 -13.90 -0.13
N GLY A 28 -1.53 -14.05 -0.76
CA GLY A 28 -1.79 -15.14 -1.71
C GLY A 28 -1.16 -14.83 -3.06
N LEU A 29 -0.48 -15.81 -3.65
CA LEU A 29 0.07 -15.75 -4.99
C LEU A 29 -0.65 -16.75 -5.88
N SER A 30 -1.13 -16.27 -7.02
CA SER A 30 -1.80 -17.10 -8.01
C SER A 30 -1.40 -16.70 -9.43
N ARG A 31 -1.59 -17.62 -10.37
CA ARG A 31 -1.37 -17.38 -11.80
C ARG A 31 -2.41 -18.18 -12.58
N SER A 32 -3.04 -17.54 -13.57
CA SER A 32 -4.13 -18.18 -14.33
C SER A 32 -3.65 -19.19 -15.37
N SER A 33 -2.49 -18.98 -16.00
CA SER A 33 -1.87 -19.87 -17.00
C SER A 33 -0.35 -19.61 -17.04
N GLY A 34 0.43 -20.49 -17.67
CA GLY A 34 1.91 -20.43 -17.66
C GLY A 34 2.52 -19.04 -17.93
N ASP A 35 1.99 -18.33 -18.92
CA ASP A 35 2.46 -17.01 -19.35
C ASP A 35 1.68 -15.83 -18.72
N SER A 36 0.68 -16.10 -17.89
CA SER A 36 -0.07 -15.03 -17.21
C SER A 36 0.79 -14.36 -16.13
N PRO A 37 0.58 -13.05 -15.89
CA PRO A 37 1.23 -12.38 -14.76
C PRO A 37 0.82 -13.03 -13.42
N VAL A 38 1.73 -12.98 -12.45
CA VAL A 38 1.41 -13.42 -11.08
C VAL A 38 0.54 -12.36 -10.43
N ILE A 39 -0.58 -12.79 -9.84
CA ILE A 39 -1.47 -11.95 -9.05
C ILE A 39 -1.13 -12.16 -7.57
N ALA A 40 -0.86 -11.06 -6.87
CA ALA A 40 -0.74 -11.02 -5.43
C ALA A 40 -2.05 -10.50 -4.81
N SER A 41 -2.62 -11.25 -3.88
CA SER A 41 -3.87 -10.93 -3.21
C SER A 41 -3.69 -10.83 -1.70
N VAL A 42 -4.43 -9.92 -1.07
CA VAL A 42 -4.37 -9.67 0.38
C VAL A 42 -5.78 -9.48 0.91
N VAL A 43 -6.10 -10.12 2.02
CA VAL A 43 -7.36 -9.86 2.75
C VAL A 43 -7.18 -8.61 3.60
N ARG A 44 -8.04 -7.62 3.40
CA ARG A 44 -8.05 -6.36 4.16
C ARG A 44 -9.43 -6.09 4.72
N THR A 45 -9.48 -5.43 5.87
CA THR A 45 -10.72 -4.96 6.48
C THR A 45 -10.88 -3.47 6.24
N ALA A 46 -12.11 -3.01 6.03
CA ALA A 46 -12.44 -1.59 5.96
C ALA A 46 -13.59 -1.27 6.91
N ARG A 47 -13.61 -0.04 7.44
CA ARG A 47 -14.70 0.47 8.27
C ARG A 47 -14.94 1.93 7.93
N ARG A 48 -16.21 2.31 7.77
CA ARG A 48 -16.60 3.72 7.67
C ARG A 48 -16.45 4.39 9.04
N LEU A 49 -15.55 5.35 9.14
CA LEU A 49 -15.31 6.10 10.39
C LEU A 49 -16.07 7.43 10.44
N PHE A 50 -16.23 8.09 9.29
CA PHE A 50 -16.92 9.37 9.18
C PHE A 50 -17.66 9.48 7.84
N GLU A 51 -18.75 10.25 7.86
CA GLU A 51 -19.49 10.71 6.69
C GLU A 51 -19.90 12.15 6.93
N GLY A 52 -19.67 13.03 5.95
CA GLY A 52 -20.05 14.43 6.05
C GLY A 52 -19.11 15.34 5.28
N ARG A 53 -18.99 16.57 5.75
CA ARG A 53 -18.14 17.61 5.14
C ARG A 53 -17.02 17.98 6.10
N VAL A 54 -15.79 18.09 5.59
CA VAL A 54 -14.65 18.67 6.30
C VAL A 54 -14.38 20.04 5.69
N TYR A 55 -14.26 21.06 6.52
CA TYR A 55 -13.97 22.43 6.09
C TYR A 55 -12.53 22.77 6.46
N ALA A 56 -11.80 23.38 5.53
CA ALA A 56 -10.46 23.92 5.76
C ALA A 56 -10.46 25.41 5.40
N THR A 57 -9.69 26.21 6.13
CA THR A 57 -9.43 27.60 5.74
C THR A 57 -8.63 27.58 4.45
N SER A 58 -9.12 28.23 3.39
CA SER A 58 -8.24 28.57 2.26
C SER A 58 -7.10 29.41 2.82
N PRO A 59 -5.82 29.14 2.49
CA PRO A 59 -4.81 30.16 2.74
C PRO A 59 -5.33 31.43 2.08
N ALA A 60 -5.47 32.50 2.86
CA ALA A 60 -5.60 33.83 2.28
C ALA A 60 -4.46 33.99 1.25
N PRO A 61 -4.61 34.76 0.17
CA PRO A 61 -3.46 35.17 -0.62
C PRO A 61 -2.50 35.87 0.36
N ALA A 62 -1.47 35.16 0.78
CA ALA A 62 -0.56 35.65 1.80
C ALA A 62 0.16 36.85 1.19
N ALA A 63 -0.09 38.04 1.73
CA ALA A 63 0.99 38.99 1.85
C ALA A 63 2.05 38.31 2.74
N ALA A 64 3.04 37.73 2.05
CA ALA A 64 4.32 37.22 2.53
C ALA A 64 4.32 36.13 3.64
N SER A 65 5.02 35.04 3.32
CA SER A 65 5.49 33.97 4.23
C SER A 65 4.49 32.84 4.53
N ALA A 66 4.00 32.20 3.48
CA ALA A 66 3.40 30.88 3.59
C ALA A 66 4.50 29.82 3.78
N THR A 67 4.53 29.20 4.95
CA THR A 67 5.24 27.94 5.19
C THR A 67 4.83 26.94 4.10
N GLN A 68 5.82 26.54 3.32
CA GLN A 68 5.70 25.58 2.22
C GLN A 68 5.05 24.29 2.72
N ALA A 69 3.76 24.11 2.39
CA ALA A 69 3.11 22.82 2.51
C ALA A 69 3.92 21.83 1.67
N ARG A 70 4.59 20.87 2.33
CA ARG A 70 5.33 19.81 1.64
C ARG A 70 4.32 19.06 0.77
N GLN A 71 4.44 19.26 -0.54
CA GLN A 71 3.68 18.52 -1.53
C GLN A 71 3.99 17.03 -1.33
N TRP A 72 3.01 16.27 -0.87
CA TRP A 72 3.10 14.82 -0.79
C TRP A 72 2.89 14.27 -2.19
N THR A 73 3.97 14.02 -2.92
CA THR A 73 3.91 13.32 -4.20
C THR A 73 3.68 11.83 -3.93
N SER A 74 2.44 11.39 -4.13
CA SER A 74 2.13 9.95 -4.23
C SER A 74 2.70 9.45 -5.56
N ALA A 75 3.78 8.65 -5.52
CA ALA A 75 4.24 7.90 -6.67
C ALA A 75 3.28 6.74 -6.92
N ALA A 76 2.69 6.70 -8.11
CA ALA A 76 1.98 5.57 -8.68
C ALA A 76 2.94 4.80 -9.60
#